data_AF-A0A6P4YFL3-F1
#
_entry.id   AF-A0A6P4YFL3-F1
#
_cell.length_a   1.000
_cell.length_b   1.000
_cell.length_c   1.000
_cell.angle_alpha   90.00
_cell.angle_beta   90.00
_cell.angle_gamma   90.00
#
_symmetry.space_group_name_H-M   'P 1'
#
loop_
_entity.id
_entity.type
_entity.pdbx_description
1 polymer ?
#
loop_
_entity_poly.entity_id
_entity_poly.type
_entity_poly.pdbx_seq_one_letter_code
_entity_poly.pdbx_strand_id
1 'polypeptide(L)'
;MSALPFLLLSLLLVSTSCAAQESEVPTKYGRISGYITDYNGAGVRTFLGVPFAKPPTGELRFMPPEEPEPWDGVREATGYGSACPQESMYLQGFAEPFATVNVPWSEDCLYLNVYAPVRGSSTEDPLAVMVYIHGGGWQAGTGSGNNGTQLATENNVIVVSLNYRLGVFGFLGTGDQHAPGNVGLLDQTQAIRWVRDNIANFGGDVNRITIFGLSAGGMAVSLHLLSPLNSGLFRRAITQSGSPFTPGFLGTKESALADARRLAQSLGCDRTSTEDVVSCLKSKTAQDVLTTSSAVQTPTHISFLPIVDGTFLPTSPEEIFAEGSVEARDYILGVTSMEGGIVLYDDLNEKIVSEETFQEHLEYVMASYNTNLVQITHAAKFEYLRNLTASPRDMQLDFMTMYGDWLFVAPTTRMAREFANTGNPTYLYNFDHITSYLDHPWIGGAAHAEENYYLWPSDNSDMMTDQEKLLGRRMRTMWTNFAKTGNPNSQDLPVTWPQYDQHGRQYLTLSTNMGPGSVQAHLRSKQVFFWNYMVSALARVCCACTGAVSSATAGMSASVWTAVALLVGWTLATRVGMVL
;
A
#
# COMPACT_ATOMS: atom_id res chain seq x y z
N MET A 1 -43.23 12.53 78.13
CA MET A 1 -41.78 12.40 77.78
C MET A 1 -41.72 11.15 76.92
N SER A 2 -41.42 11.19 75.63
CA SER A 2 -40.25 11.76 74.96
C SER A 2 -40.52 11.86 73.45
N ALA A 3 -40.01 12.92 72.82
CA ALA A 3 -40.08 13.17 71.39
C ALA A 3 -39.00 12.37 70.61
N LEU A 4 -39.32 11.95 69.39
CA LEU A 4 -38.37 11.51 68.36
C LEU A 4 -38.39 12.52 67.21
N PRO A 5 -37.24 12.97 66.69
CA PRO A 5 -37.15 13.54 65.35
C PRO A 5 -36.46 12.56 64.39
N PHE A 6 -37.07 12.34 63.23
CA PHE A 6 -36.44 11.69 62.07
C PHE A 6 -35.57 12.73 61.34
N LEU A 7 -34.28 12.46 61.20
CA LEU A 7 -33.37 13.19 60.31
C LEU A 7 -33.37 12.51 58.93
N LEU A 8 -33.79 13.24 57.90
CA LEU A 8 -33.61 12.88 56.49
C LEU A 8 -32.20 13.30 56.06
N LEU A 9 -31.37 12.32 55.65
CA LEU A 9 -30.07 12.55 55.04
C LEU A 9 -30.21 12.48 53.51
N SER A 10 -30.02 13.60 52.83
CA SER A 10 -29.96 13.69 51.37
C SER A 10 -28.58 13.26 50.86
N LEU A 11 -28.49 12.13 50.15
CA LEU A 11 -27.32 11.76 49.37
C LEU A 11 -27.34 12.49 48.01
N LEU A 12 -26.39 13.40 47.81
CA LEU A 12 -26.04 13.94 46.50
C LEU A 12 -25.12 12.92 45.79
N LEU A 13 -25.68 12.22 44.80
CA LEU A 13 -24.90 11.47 43.81
C LEU A 13 -24.29 12.46 42.83
N VAL A 14 -23.00 12.79 43.00
CA VAL A 14 -22.21 13.47 41.97
C VAL A 14 -21.78 12.39 40.98
N SER A 15 -22.56 12.21 39.92
CA SER A 15 -22.13 11.48 38.73
C SER A 15 -21.14 12.35 37.97
N THR A 16 -19.84 12.10 38.14
CA THR A 16 -18.80 12.63 37.24
C THR A 16 -18.91 11.87 35.91
N SER A 17 -19.77 12.32 35.02
CA SER A 17 -19.66 11.98 33.60
C SER A 17 -18.40 12.68 33.07
N CYS A 18 -17.41 11.91 32.64
CA CYS A 18 -16.33 12.43 31.79
C CYS A 18 -16.97 12.78 30.44
N ALA A 19 -17.58 13.96 30.33
CA ALA A 19 -18.15 14.43 29.09
C ALA A 19 -16.97 14.75 28.15
N ALA A 20 -16.80 13.97 27.10
CA ALA A 20 -15.89 14.32 26.02
C ALA A 20 -16.30 15.71 25.52
N GLN A 21 -15.35 16.65 25.50
CA GLN A 21 -15.64 18.00 25.04
C GLN A 21 -15.97 17.96 23.54
N GLU A 22 -17.19 18.37 23.19
CA GLU A 22 -17.64 18.45 21.80
C GLU A 22 -16.79 19.45 21.03
N SER A 23 -16.45 19.08 19.80
CA SER A 23 -15.58 19.87 18.93
C SER A 23 -16.24 20.00 17.55
N GLU A 24 -16.83 21.14 17.28
CA GLU A 24 -17.45 21.43 15.98
C GLU A 24 -16.47 22.04 14.98
N VAL A 25 -16.60 21.66 13.70
CA VAL A 25 -15.82 22.20 12.57
C VAL A 25 -16.72 22.39 11.35
N PRO A 26 -16.70 23.55 10.68
CA PRO A 26 -17.35 23.72 9.40
C PRO A 26 -16.57 23.02 8.28
N THR A 27 -17.27 22.40 7.35
CA THR A 27 -16.74 21.89 6.07
C THR A 27 -17.49 22.56 4.92
N LYS A 28 -17.00 22.38 3.68
CA LYS A 28 -17.68 22.79 2.44
C LYS A 28 -19.12 22.25 2.37
N TYR A 29 -19.39 21.09 2.97
CA TYR A 29 -20.66 20.37 2.86
C TYR A 29 -21.59 20.55 4.06
N GLY A 30 -21.09 21.10 5.18
CA GLY A 30 -21.87 21.26 6.41
C GLY A 30 -20.98 21.21 7.65
N ARG A 31 -21.56 21.42 8.83
CA ARG A 31 -20.82 21.31 10.11
C ARG A 31 -20.75 19.86 10.56
N ILE A 32 -19.62 19.48 11.16
CA ILE A 32 -19.45 18.20 11.84
C ILE A 32 -19.08 18.42 13.30
N SER A 33 -19.51 17.51 14.18
CA SER A 33 -19.10 17.47 15.59
C SER A 33 -18.33 16.20 15.87
N GLY A 34 -17.08 16.35 16.32
CA GLY A 34 -16.24 15.28 16.83
C GLY A 34 -16.07 15.36 18.34
N TYR A 35 -15.12 14.60 18.88
CA TYR A 35 -14.81 14.56 20.30
C TYR A 35 -13.32 14.82 20.56
N ILE A 36 -12.98 15.21 21.79
CA ILE A 36 -11.60 15.39 22.23
C ILE A 36 -11.18 14.21 23.12
N THR A 37 -10.05 13.58 22.80
CA THR A 37 -9.37 12.55 23.63
C THR A 37 -8.04 13.05 24.17
N ASP A 38 -7.63 12.54 25.33
CA ASP A 38 -6.26 12.69 25.83
C ASP A 38 -5.42 11.50 25.36
N TYR A 39 -4.22 11.79 24.83
CA TYR A 39 -3.20 10.81 24.54
C TYR A 39 -1.88 11.27 25.15
N ASN A 40 -1.46 10.59 26.22
CA ASN A 40 -0.24 10.91 26.98
C ASN A 40 -0.17 12.39 27.44
N GLY A 41 -1.29 12.97 27.87
CA GLY A 41 -1.37 14.36 28.34
C GLY A 41 -1.53 15.40 27.23
N ALA A 42 -1.67 14.97 25.97
CA ALA A 42 -1.96 15.84 24.82
C ALA A 42 -3.38 15.60 24.30
N GLY A 43 -4.16 16.68 24.14
CA GLY A 43 -5.50 16.61 23.58
C GLY A 43 -5.50 16.39 22.07
N VAL A 44 -6.44 15.58 21.56
CA VAL A 44 -6.67 15.33 20.13
C VAL A 44 -8.14 15.50 19.79
N ARG A 45 -8.44 16.36 18.83
CA ARG A 45 -9.75 16.48 18.20
C ARG A 45 -9.88 15.35 17.17
N THR A 46 -10.87 14.49 17.38
CA THR A 46 -11.10 13.30 16.57
C THR A 46 -12.47 13.39 15.89
N PHE A 47 -12.48 13.21 14.57
CA PHE A 47 -13.68 13.20 13.73
C PHE A 47 -13.68 11.91 12.92
N LEU A 48 -14.63 11.02 13.18
CA LEU A 48 -14.71 9.70 12.56
C LEU A 48 -15.93 9.62 11.64
N GLY A 49 -15.82 8.84 10.57
CA GLY A 49 -16.98 8.58 9.70
C GLY A 49 -17.47 9.81 8.92
N VAL A 50 -16.56 10.69 8.51
CA VAL A 50 -16.91 11.89 7.75
C VAL A 50 -17.07 11.53 6.26
N PRO A 51 -18.24 11.76 5.64
CA PRO A 51 -18.45 11.39 4.24
C PRO A 51 -17.65 12.32 3.31
N PHE A 52 -16.89 11.72 2.38
CA PHE A 52 -16.15 12.47 1.35
C PHE A 52 -16.70 12.29 -0.06
N ALA A 53 -17.65 11.37 -0.24
CA ALA A 53 -18.41 11.15 -1.47
C ALA A 53 -19.85 10.69 -1.17
N LYS A 54 -20.72 10.67 -2.18
CA LYS A 54 -22.03 10.01 -2.09
C LYS A 54 -21.89 8.49 -1.89
N PRO A 55 -22.85 7.82 -1.24
CA PRO A 55 -22.88 6.36 -1.19
C PRO A 55 -22.86 5.75 -2.61
N PRO A 56 -21.86 4.92 -2.96
CA PRO A 56 -21.71 4.34 -4.30
C PRO A 56 -22.65 3.13 -4.52
N THR A 57 -23.93 3.31 -4.18
CA THR A 57 -24.97 2.28 -4.24
C THR A 57 -25.84 2.40 -5.50
N GLY A 58 -26.54 1.33 -5.86
CA GLY A 58 -27.49 1.35 -6.99
C GLY A 58 -26.81 1.74 -8.30
N GLU A 59 -27.27 2.82 -8.93
CA GLU A 59 -26.68 3.31 -10.18
C GLU A 59 -25.26 3.84 -10.05
N LEU A 60 -24.82 4.23 -8.85
CA LEU A 60 -23.45 4.67 -8.59
C LEU A 60 -22.47 3.51 -8.35
N ARG A 61 -22.97 2.27 -8.23
CA ARG A 61 -22.11 1.09 -8.11
C ARG A 61 -21.24 0.97 -9.36
N PHE A 62 -19.94 0.73 -9.17
CA PHE A 62 -18.90 0.69 -10.22
C PHE A 62 -18.64 2.00 -10.97
N MET A 63 -19.28 3.12 -10.58
CA MET A 63 -19.09 4.43 -11.21
C MET A 63 -18.12 5.30 -10.40
N PRO A 64 -17.45 6.29 -11.02
CA PRO A 64 -16.65 7.27 -10.31
C PRO A 64 -17.42 7.92 -9.13
N PRO A 65 -16.75 8.25 -8.01
CA PRO A 65 -17.40 8.88 -6.87
C PRO A 65 -17.93 10.28 -7.23
N GLU A 66 -19.07 10.63 -6.63
CA GLU A 66 -19.64 11.98 -6.70
C GLU A 66 -19.41 12.72 -5.38
N GLU A 67 -19.33 14.06 -5.41
CA GLU A 67 -19.22 14.88 -4.20
C GLU A 67 -20.39 14.62 -3.23
N PRO A 68 -20.17 14.66 -1.90
CA PRO A 68 -21.23 14.53 -0.90
C PRO A 68 -22.33 15.56 -1.13
N GLU A 69 -23.58 15.15 -0.86
CA GLU A 69 -24.66 16.12 -0.72
C GLU A 69 -24.41 16.98 0.53
N PRO A 70 -24.51 18.32 0.43
CA PRO A 70 -24.47 19.18 1.59
C PRO A 70 -25.61 18.87 2.57
N TRP A 71 -25.37 19.09 3.86
CA TRP A 71 -26.37 18.90 4.91
C TRP A 71 -26.56 20.15 5.77
N ASP A 72 -27.79 20.35 6.22
CA ASP A 72 -28.12 21.36 7.21
C ASP A 72 -27.80 20.87 8.64
N GLY A 73 -27.51 21.82 9.53
CA GLY A 73 -27.25 21.51 10.95
C GLY A 73 -25.83 21.02 11.21
N VAL A 74 -25.69 20.14 12.21
CA VAL A 74 -24.42 19.55 12.65
C VAL A 74 -24.53 18.03 12.53
N ARG A 75 -23.63 17.41 11.77
CA ARG A 75 -23.54 15.96 11.64
C ARG A 75 -22.58 15.41 12.69
N GLU A 76 -23.00 14.38 13.42
CA GLU A 76 -22.13 13.72 14.38
C GLU A 76 -21.07 12.87 13.64
N ALA A 77 -19.81 13.04 14.05
CA ALA A 77 -18.63 12.38 13.50
C ALA A 77 -17.82 11.74 14.64
N THR A 78 -18.47 10.92 15.46
CA THR A 78 -17.93 10.32 16.69
C THR A 78 -17.61 8.83 16.56
N GLY A 79 -18.12 8.18 15.50
CA GLY A 79 -17.92 6.75 15.23
C GLY A 79 -17.41 6.51 13.81
N TYR A 80 -16.66 5.43 13.61
CA TYR A 80 -16.18 5.05 12.28
C TYR A 80 -17.35 4.75 11.33
N GLY A 81 -17.20 5.17 10.07
CA GLY A 81 -18.06 4.70 8.99
C GLY A 81 -17.83 3.22 8.70
N SER A 82 -18.77 2.59 7.99
CA SER A 82 -18.62 1.19 7.57
C SER A 82 -17.42 1.00 6.65
N ALA A 83 -16.75 -0.14 6.77
CA ALA A 83 -15.77 -0.57 5.78
C ALA A 83 -16.45 -0.86 4.44
N CYS A 84 -15.69 -0.87 3.34
CA CYS A 84 -16.21 -1.28 2.04
C CYS A 84 -16.38 -2.80 1.96
N PRO A 85 -17.28 -3.33 1.09
CA PRO A 85 -17.53 -4.76 0.99
C PRO A 85 -16.25 -5.53 0.70
N GLN A 86 -15.95 -6.51 1.55
CA GLN A 86 -14.74 -7.33 1.49
C GLN A 86 -14.98 -8.64 2.24
N GLU A 87 -14.24 -9.70 1.87
CA GLU A 87 -14.18 -10.89 2.69
C GLU A 87 -13.29 -10.65 3.91
N SER A 88 -13.52 -11.40 4.98
CA SER A 88 -12.68 -11.31 6.17
C SER A 88 -11.26 -11.76 5.82
N MET A 89 -10.32 -10.82 5.77
CA MET A 89 -8.91 -11.16 5.64
C MET A 89 -8.36 -11.43 7.03
N TYR A 90 -8.30 -12.71 7.39
CA TYR A 90 -7.58 -13.18 8.58
C TYR A 90 -6.33 -13.94 8.14
N LEU A 91 -5.23 -13.20 8.06
CA LEU A 91 -3.91 -13.79 7.88
C LEU A 91 -3.41 -14.20 9.27
N GLN A 92 -3.36 -15.50 9.56
CA GLN A 92 -3.08 -16.01 10.91
C GLN A 92 -1.67 -15.56 11.35
N GLY A 93 -1.59 -14.78 12.44
CA GLY A 93 -0.35 -14.17 12.93
C GLY A 93 -0.06 -12.75 12.42
N PHE A 94 -0.83 -12.25 11.44
CA PHE A 94 -0.82 -10.86 11.01
C PHE A 94 -1.69 -10.04 11.99
N ALA A 95 -1.05 -9.51 13.03
CA ALA A 95 -1.75 -8.79 14.10
C ALA A 95 -2.27 -7.41 13.62
N GLU A 96 -3.15 -6.80 14.43
CA GLU A 96 -3.50 -5.38 14.34
C GLU A 96 -2.24 -4.52 14.14
N PRO A 97 -2.23 -3.57 13.19
CA PRO A 97 -3.41 -2.88 12.62
C PRO A 97 -3.97 -3.45 11.31
N PHE A 98 -3.60 -4.68 10.91
CA PHE A 98 -3.88 -5.20 9.55
C PHE A 98 -5.03 -6.17 9.43
N ALA A 99 -5.51 -6.70 10.56
CA ALA A 99 -6.53 -7.72 10.57
C ALA A 99 -7.90 -7.06 10.30
N THR A 100 -8.67 -7.59 9.35
CA THR A 100 -10.05 -7.12 9.08
C THR A 100 -11.06 -8.15 9.53
N VAL A 101 -10.85 -8.69 10.74
CA VAL A 101 -11.67 -9.78 11.26
C VAL A 101 -13.04 -9.26 11.67
N ASN A 102 -14.09 -9.76 11.01
CA ASN A 102 -15.48 -9.41 11.29
C ASN A 102 -15.78 -7.90 11.26
N VAL A 103 -15.05 -7.13 10.46
CA VAL A 103 -15.32 -5.70 10.28
C VAL A 103 -16.66 -5.54 9.55
N PRO A 104 -17.67 -4.88 10.15
CA PRO A 104 -18.93 -4.63 9.47
C PRO A 104 -18.71 -3.76 8.23
N TRP A 105 -19.26 -4.20 7.10
CA TRP A 105 -19.13 -3.49 5.84
C TRP A 105 -20.49 -3.11 5.24
N SER A 106 -20.47 -2.10 4.40
CA SER A 106 -21.60 -1.60 3.61
C SER A 106 -21.07 -1.07 2.28
N GLU A 107 -21.89 -1.04 1.23
CA GLU A 107 -21.54 -0.30 0.01
C GLU A 107 -21.48 1.21 0.25
N ASP A 108 -22.27 1.70 1.22
CA ASP A 108 -22.08 3.05 1.77
C ASP A 108 -20.86 3.05 2.70
N CYS A 109 -19.66 3.24 2.12
CA CYS A 109 -18.39 3.14 2.82
C CYS A 109 -17.41 4.30 2.59
N LEU A 110 -17.76 5.30 1.79
CA LEU A 110 -16.85 6.39 1.38
C LEU A 110 -16.71 7.48 2.45
N TYR A 111 -16.05 7.07 3.54
CA TYR A 111 -15.81 7.84 4.74
C TYR A 111 -14.32 8.03 5.01
N LEU A 112 -13.97 9.14 5.65
CA LEU A 112 -12.64 9.42 6.19
C LEU A 112 -12.69 9.80 7.66
N ASN A 113 -11.54 9.75 8.31
CA ASN A 113 -11.34 10.08 9.72
C ASN A 113 -10.24 11.13 9.84
N VAL A 114 -10.40 12.10 10.72
CA VAL A 114 -9.44 13.19 10.95
C VAL A 114 -9.02 13.20 12.43
N TYR A 115 -7.72 13.18 12.66
CA TYR A 115 -7.08 13.30 13.97
C TYR A 115 -6.21 14.56 13.97
N ALA A 116 -6.62 15.57 14.73
CA ALA A 116 -5.92 16.86 14.79
C ALA A 116 -5.56 17.19 16.25
N PRO A 117 -4.30 17.49 16.58
CA PRO A 117 -3.93 17.86 17.94
C PRO A 117 -4.67 19.14 18.38
N VAL A 118 -5.09 19.18 19.64
CA VAL A 118 -5.69 20.39 20.25
C VAL A 118 -4.63 21.48 20.31
N ARG A 119 -4.98 22.65 19.80
CA ARG A 119 -4.10 23.82 19.71
C ARG A 119 -4.43 24.82 20.82
N GLY A 120 -3.41 25.47 21.39
CA GLY A 120 -3.57 26.45 22.46
C GLY A 120 -4.03 27.82 21.97
N SER A 121 -3.76 28.16 20.70
CA SER A 121 -4.18 29.41 20.06
C SER A 121 -4.52 29.23 18.58
N SER A 122 -5.46 30.02 18.08
CA SER A 122 -5.80 30.11 16.64
C SER A 122 -4.72 30.83 15.80
N THR A 123 -3.67 31.37 16.43
CA THR A 123 -2.55 32.07 15.77
C THR A 123 -1.36 31.16 15.48
N GLU A 124 -1.42 29.89 15.84
CA GLU A 124 -0.33 28.97 15.58
C GLU A 124 -0.26 28.58 14.09
N ASP A 125 0.94 28.36 13.57
CA ASP A 125 1.18 28.00 12.16
C ASP A 125 0.37 26.77 11.73
N PRO A 126 -0.26 26.75 10.54
CA PRO A 126 -0.95 25.57 10.03
C PRO A 126 -0.08 24.30 10.11
N LEU A 127 -0.71 23.14 10.35
CA LEU A 127 0.01 21.88 10.54
C LEU A 127 0.20 21.12 9.22
N ALA A 128 1.30 20.38 9.09
CA ALA A 128 1.42 19.42 8.00
C ALA A 128 0.31 18.35 8.11
N VAL A 129 -0.16 17.86 6.96
CA VAL A 129 -1.27 16.91 6.87
C VAL A 129 -0.75 15.61 6.27
N MET A 130 -1.00 14.49 6.92
CA MET A 130 -0.63 13.16 6.47
C MET A 130 -1.88 12.34 6.18
N VAL A 131 -2.09 11.96 4.92
CA VAL A 131 -3.27 11.22 4.46
C VAL A 131 -2.88 9.76 4.19
N TYR A 132 -3.36 8.85 5.03
CA TYR A 132 -3.07 7.44 4.98
C TYR A 132 -4.03 6.68 4.05
N ILE A 133 -3.47 5.92 3.12
CA ILE A 133 -4.16 4.99 2.24
C ILE A 133 -3.76 3.58 2.68
N HIS A 134 -4.74 2.81 3.17
CA HIS A 134 -4.50 1.48 3.71
C HIS A 134 -4.12 0.46 2.63
N GLY A 135 -3.43 -0.61 3.06
CA GLY A 135 -3.12 -1.78 2.22
C GLY A 135 -4.24 -2.82 2.21
N GLY A 136 -3.89 -4.08 1.91
CA GLY A 136 -4.81 -5.22 1.88
C GLY A 136 -5.05 -5.80 0.47
N GLY A 137 -4.02 -5.76 -0.38
CA GLY A 137 -4.03 -6.42 -1.69
C GLY A 137 -5.11 -5.94 -2.65
N TRP A 138 -5.67 -4.73 -2.43
CA TRP A 138 -6.84 -4.19 -3.11
C TRP A 138 -8.17 -4.88 -2.79
N GLN A 139 -8.17 -5.96 -2.01
CA GLN A 139 -9.35 -6.79 -1.73
C GLN A 139 -9.95 -6.52 -0.34
N ALA A 140 -9.11 -6.11 0.61
CA ALA A 140 -9.49 -5.89 2.00
C ALA A 140 -8.81 -4.63 2.56
N GLY A 141 -9.20 -4.24 3.78
CA GLY A 141 -8.69 -3.09 4.51
C GLY A 141 -9.77 -2.06 4.86
N THR A 142 -9.44 -1.17 5.80
CA THR A 142 -10.32 -0.08 6.24
C THR A 142 -9.50 1.06 6.85
N GLY A 143 -9.94 2.30 6.64
CA GLY A 143 -9.38 3.48 7.28
C GLY A 143 -9.58 3.49 8.81
N SER A 144 -10.43 2.62 9.36
CA SER A 144 -10.59 2.47 10.81
C SER A 144 -9.50 1.62 11.48
N GLY A 145 -8.68 0.89 10.71
CA GLY A 145 -7.62 0.02 11.27
C GLY A 145 -6.41 0.78 11.82
N ASN A 146 -6.22 2.04 11.42
CA ASN A 146 -5.06 2.83 11.79
C ASN A 146 -5.48 4.08 12.58
N ASN A 147 -5.32 4.02 13.91
CA ASN A 147 -5.61 5.14 14.79
C ASN A 147 -4.51 6.21 14.71
N GLY A 148 -4.83 7.36 14.11
CA GLY A 148 -3.89 8.47 13.90
C GLY A 148 -3.53 9.29 15.14
N THR A 149 -4.12 9.01 16.31
CA THR A 149 -3.95 9.80 17.54
C THR A 149 -2.47 9.96 17.92
N GLN A 150 -1.71 8.86 18.00
CA GLN A 150 -0.31 8.89 18.42
C GLN A 150 0.55 9.73 17.49
N LEU A 151 0.41 9.52 16.17
CA LEU A 151 1.18 10.24 15.17
C LEU A 151 0.82 11.74 15.16
N ALA A 152 -0.46 12.07 15.36
CA ALA A 152 -0.93 13.44 15.45
C ALA A 152 -0.33 14.20 16.64
N THR A 153 -0.29 13.59 17.84
CA THR A 153 0.18 14.23 19.07
C THR A 153 1.67 14.27 19.24
N GLU A 154 2.38 13.17 18.93
CA GLU A 154 3.82 13.11 19.22
C GLU A 154 4.64 14.06 18.34
N ASN A 155 4.10 14.43 17.18
CA ASN A 155 4.83 15.21 16.20
C ASN A 155 4.04 16.39 15.61
N ASN A 156 2.92 16.80 16.21
CA ASN A 156 2.14 17.97 15.79
C ASN A 156 1.84 17.99 14.28
N VAL A 157 1.14 16.96 13.80
CA VAL A 157 0.63 16.86 12.43
C VAL A 157 -0.86 16.52 12.47
N ILE A 158 -1.58 16.80 11.40
CA ILE A 158 -2.93 16.26 11.21
C ILE A 158 -2.82 14.94 10.47
N VAL A 159 -3.49 13.92 10.96
CA VAL A 159 -3.56 12.60 10.31
C VAL A 159 -4.97 12.39 9.79
N VAL A 160 -5.07 11.94 8.55
CA VAL A 160 -6.33 11.55 7.91
C VAL A 160 -6.21 10.09 7.48
N SER A 161 -7.18 9.26 7.81
CA SER A 161 -7.32 7.91 7.23
C SER A 161 -8.61 7.85 6.42
N LEU A 162 -8.67 7.02 5.39
CA LEU A 162 -9.82 6.96 4.49
C LEU A 162 -10.15 5.52 4.09
N ASN A 163 -11.42 5.29 3.77
CA ASN A 163 -11.88 4.12 3.03
C ASN A 163 -11.86 4.43 1.52
N TYR A 164 -11.71 3.38 0.72
CA TYR A 164 -11.93 3.41 -0.72
C TYR A 164 -12.53 2.08 -1.17
N ARG A 165 -13.27 2.03 -2.28
CA ARG A 165 -13.86 0.77 -2.75
C ARG A 165 -12.78 -0.25 -3.13
N LEU A 166 -13.03 -1.50 -2.76
CA LEU A 166 -12.10 -2.63 -2.89
C LEU A 166 -12.62 -3.67 -3.88
N GLY A 167 -11.73 -4.55 -4.34
CA GLY A 167 -12.00 -5.68 -5.22
C GLY A 167 -12.87 -5.29 -6.42
N VAL A 168 -13.85 -6.13 -6.72
CA VAL A 168 -14.81 -5.89 -7.80
C VAL A 168 -15.53 -4.53 -7.69
N PHE A 169 -15.83 -4.04 -6.49
CA PHE A 169 -16.54 -2.76 -6.31
C PHE A 169 -15.66 -1.55 -6.65
N GLY A 170 -14.34 -1.67 -6.46
CA GLY A 170 -13.36 -0.62 -6.74
C GLY A 170 -12.74 -0.70 -8.14
N PHE A 171 -12.69 -1.89 -8.74
CA PHE A 171 -11.80 -2.17 -9.87
C PHE A 171 -12.45 -2.99 -11.00
N LEU A 172 -13.77 -3.18 -11.00
CA LEU A 172 -14.48 -3.69 -12.19
C LEU A 172 -14.26 -2.75 -13.38
N GLY A 173 -13.76 -3.29 -14.50
CA GLY A 173 -13.57 -2.57 -15.75
C GLY A 173 -14.15 -3.30 -16.95
N THR A 174 -14.87 -2.59 -17.83
CA THR A 174 -15.41 -3.11 -19.11
C THR A 174 -14.66 -2.58 -20.33
N GLY A 175 -13.64 -1.75 -20.12
CA GLY A 175 -12.88 -1.11 -21.20
C GLY A 175 -13.60 0.09 -21.84
N ASP A 176 -14.77 0.47 -21.32
CA ASP A 176 -15.61 1.58 -21.79
C ASP A 176 -16.24 2.33 -20.59
N GLN A 177 -17.15 3.27 -20.87
CA GLN A 177 -17.77 4.12 -19.84
C GLN A 177 -18.70 3.40 -18.85
N HIS A 178 -19.14 2.16 -19.11
CA HIS A 178 -20.18 1.52 -18.30
C HIS A 178 -19.64 1.02 -16.95
N ALA A 179 -18.39 0.55 -16.93
CA ALA A 179 -17.58 0.39 -15.73
C ALA A 179 -16.14 0.74 -16.10
N PRO A 180 -15.66 1.96 -15.80
CA PRO A 180 -14.39 2.45 -16.33
C PRO A 180 -13.14 1.78 -15.74
N GLY A 181 -13.28 1.00 -14.66
CA GLY A 181 -12.15 0.57 -13.83
C GLY A 181 -11.65 1.69 -12.93
N ASN A 182 -10.69 1.36 -12.05
CA ASN A 182 -10.01 2.32 -11.16
C ASN A 182 -10.90 3.19 -10.26
N VAL A 183 -12.19 2.88 -10.05
CA VAL A 183 -13.06 3.75 -9.25
C VAL A 183 -12.63 3.82 -7.78
N GLY A 184 -11.93 2.80 -7.26
CA GLY A 184 -11.26 2.85 -5.95
C GLY A 184 -10.12 3.89 -5.90
N LEU A 185 -9.34 4.05 -6.97
CA LEU A 185 -8.33 5.13 -7.05
C LEU A 185 -8.97 6.52 -7.21
N LEU A 186 -10.14 6.58 -7.86
CA LEU A 186 -10.93 7.80 -7.94
C LEU A 186 -11.56 8.17 -6.59
N ASP A 187 -11.95 7.19 -5.77
CA ASP A 187 -12.38 7.42 -4.38
C ASP A 187 -11.26 8.06 -3.56
N GLN A 188 -10.05 7.52 -3.66
CA GLN A 188 -8.86 8.09 -3.00
C GLN A 188 -8.59 9.51 -3.50
N THR A 189 -8.69 9.76 -4.80
CA THR A 189 -8.57 11.12 -5.39
C THR A 189 -9.61 12.08 -4.81
N GLN A 190 -10.87 11.64 -4.70
CA GLN A 190 -11.96 12.43 -4.14
C GLN A 190 -11.73 12.73 -2.65
N ALA A 191 -11.25 11.77 -1.87
CA ALA A 191 -10.88 11.97 -0.47
C ALA A 191 -9.72 12.97 -0.33
N ILE A 192 -8.66 12.89 -1.17
CA ILE A 192 -7.55 13.85 -1.15
C ILE A 192 -8.06 15.26 -1.50
N ARG A 193 -8.98 15.40 -2.49
CA ARG A 193 -9.63 16.68 -2.79
C ARG A 193 -10.44 17.21 -1.62
N TRP A 194 -11.21 16.35 -0.96
CA TRP A 194 -11.93 16.71 0.26
C TRP A 194 -10.96 17.25 1.33
N VAL A 195 -9.82 16.58 1.54
CA VAL A 195 -8.80 17.05 2.49
C VAL A 195 -8.30 18.43 2.09
N ARG A 196 -7.86 18.61 0.84
CA ARG A 196 -7.39 19.92 0.34
C ARG A 196 -8.42 21.04 0.56
N ASP A 197 -9.70 20.76 0.33
CA ASP A 197 -10.76 21.77 0.38
C ASP A 197 -11.24 22.07 1.81
N ASN A 198 -10.97 21.20 2.80
CA ASN A 198 -11.55 21.32 4.15
C ASN A 198 -10.52 21.38 5.29
N ILE A 199 -9.30 20.86 5.11
CA ILE A 199 -8.37 20.61 6.23
C ILE A 199 -7.89 21.88 6.93
N ALA A 200 -7.97 23.03 6.27
CA ALA A 200 -7.68 24.33 6.88
C ALA A 200 -8.56 24.60 8.12
N ASN A 201 -9.83 24.17 8.10
CA ASN A 201 -10.74 24.34 9.23
C ASN A 201 -10.40 23.42 10.43
N PHE A 202 -9.54 22.42 10.21
CA PHE A 202 -8.99 21.55 11.25
C PHE A 202 -7.61 22.04 11.74
N GLY A 203 -7.10 23.15 11.19
CA GLY A 203 -5.78 23.69 11.50
C GLY A 203 -4.66 23.21 10.56
N GLY A 204 -5.01 22.55 9.45
CA GLY A 204 -4.06 21.99 8.48
C GLY A 204 -3.61 22.97 7.42
N ASP A 205 -2.41 22.74 6.90
CA ASP A 205 -1.84 23.46 5.77
C ASP A 205 -2.15 22.73 4.46
N VAL A 206 -2.96 23.34 3.61
CA VAL A 206 -3.35 22.81 2.30
C VAL A 206 -2.16 22.61 1.35
N ASN A 207 -1.03 23.29 1.60
CA ASN A 207 0.19 23.19 0.79
C ASN A 207 1.21 22.16 1.34
N ARG A 208 0.94 21.56 2.52
CA ARG A 208 1.79 20.52 3.13
C ARG A 208 1.02 19.23 3.37
N ILE A 209 0.28 18.81 2.34
CA ILE A 209 -0.36 17.50 2.28
C ILE A 209 0.65 16.45 1.81
N THR A 210 0.81 15.40 2.60
CA THR A 210 1.62 14.22 2.31
C THR A 210 0.70 13.00 2.26
N ILE A 211 0.62 12.31 1.13
CA ILE A 211 -0.07 11.02 1.08
C ILE A 211 0.91 9.90 1.45
N PHE A 212 0.44 8.89 2.17
CA PHE A 212 1.28 7.73 2.50
C PHE A 212 0.48 6.45 2.61
N GLY A 213 1.14 5.32 2.38
CA GLY A 213 0.44 4.03 2.38
C GLY A 213 1.38 2.84 2.36
N LEU A 214 0.83 1.69 2.75
CA LEU A 214 1.52 0.42 2.84
C LEU A 214 0.99 -0.57 1.79
N SER A 215 1.87 -1.39 1.20
CA SER A 215 1.49 -2.52 0.35
C SER A 215 0.66 -2.03 -0.84
N ALA A 216 -0.56 -2.54 -1.05
CA ALA A 216 -1.51 -2.02 -2.02
C ALA A 216 -1.80 -0.51 -1.86
N GLY A 217 -1.82 0.02 -0.63
CA GLY A 217 -1.93 1.46 -0.37
C GLY A 217 -0.66 2.22 -0.74
N GLY A 218 0.52 1.60 -0.58
CA GLY A 218 1.78 2.14 -1.09
C GLY A 218 1.80 2.16 -2.62
N MET A 219 1.31 1.10 -3.26
CA MET A 219 1.12 1.06 -4.70
C MET A 219 0.13 2.15 -5.16
N ALA A 220 -1.00 2.33 -4.46
CA ALA A 220 -1.94 3.42 -4.72
C ALA A 220 -1.27 4.79 -4.67
N VAL A 221 -0.51 5.09 -3.60
CA VAL A 221 0.26 6.34 -3.48
C VAL A 221 1.23 6.51 -4.66
N SER A 222 1.91 5.44 -5.08
CA SER A 222 2.81 5.48 -6.22
C SER A 222 2.07 5.76 -7.54
N LEU A 223 0.85 5.25 -7.70
CA LEU A 223 0.01 5.54 -8.87
C LEU A 223 -0.53 6.98 -8.83
N HIS A 224 -0.85 7.52 -7.65
CA HIS A 224 -1.21 8.92 -7.47
C HIS A 224 -0.07 9.89 -7.82
N LEU A 225 1.19 9.49 -7.64
CA LEU A 225 2.35 10.25 -8.11
C LEU A 225 2.38 10.38 -9.64
N LEU A 226 1.90 9.36 -10.36
CA LEU A 226 1.95 9.28 -11.82
C LEU A 226 0.66 9.80 -12.50
N SER A 227 -0.43 9.95 -11.73
CA SER A 227 -1.71 10.39 -12.28
C SER A 227 -1.81 11.92 -12.39
N PRO A 228 -2.13 12.47 -13.58
CA PRO A 228 -2.31 13.91 -13.77
C PRO A 228 -3.55 14.46 -13.04
N LEU A 229 -4.53 13.60 -12.69
CA LEU A 229 -5.74 14.00 -11.97
C LEU A 229 -5.46 14.53 -10.56
N ASN A 230 -4.27 14.26 -10.03
CA ASN A 230 -3.82 14.64 -8.70
C ASN A 230 -2.87 15.83 -8.70
N SER A 231 -2.74 16.54 -9.83
CA SER A 231 -1.84 17.68 -9.90
C SER A 231 -2.23 18.78 -8.92
N GLY A 232 -1.25 19.25 -8.13
CA GLY A 232 -1.47 20.24 -7.07
C GLY A 232 -2.34 19.77 -5.89
N LEU A 233 -2.70 18.48 -5.77
CA LEU A 233 -3.50 17.99 -4.63
C LEU A 233 -2.66 17.67 -3.39
N PHE A 234 -1.41 17.29 -3.57
CA PHE A 234 -0.49 16.98 -2.49
C PHE A 234 0.94 17.30 -2.88
N ARG A 235 1.78 17.54 -1.88
CA ARG A 235 3.17 17.98 -2.06
C ARG A 235 4.16 16.82 -2.00
N ARG A 236 3.86 15.79 -1.21
CA ARG A 236 4.81 14.71 -0.89
C ARG A 236 4.12 13.35 -0.84
N ALA A 237 4.92 12.31 -1.01
CA ALA A 237 4.47 10.93 -0.91
C ALA A 237 5.39 10.10 -0.01
N ILE A 238 4.84 9.09 0.66
CA ILE A 238 5.61 8.03 1.30
C ILE A 238 5.01 6.68 0.93
N THR A 239 5.80 5.78 0.36
CA THR A 239 5.37 4.39 0.11
C THR A 239 6.14 3.41 0.97
N GLN A 240 5.39 2.49 1.54
CA GLN A 240 5.93 1.39 2.33
C GLN A 240 5.62 0.11 1.56
N SER A 241 6.64 -0.49 0.95
CA SER A 241 6.52 -1.76 0.25
C SER A 241 5.45 -1.75 -0.87
N GLY A 242 5.47 -0.72 -1.73
CA GLY A 242 4.49 -0.58 -2.81
C GLY A 242 5.03 0.22 -4.00
N SER A 243 4.87 -0.32 -5.21
CA SER A 243 5.43 0.24 -6.44
C SER A 243 4.51 -0.04 -7.63
N PRO A 244 4.42 0.84 -8.63
CA PRO A 244 3.58 0.60 -9.81
C PRO A 244 4.25 -0.38 -10.79
N PHE A 245 5.52 -0.75 -10.54
CA PHE A 245 6.28 -1.69 -11.35
C PHE A 245 6.16 -3.14 -10.87
N THR A 246 5.32 -3.42 -9.87
CA THR A 246 5.11 -4.78 -9.38
C THR A 246 4.43 -5.62 -10.47
N PRO A 247 5.10 -6.67 -11.00
CA PRO A 247 4.58 -7.46 -12.12
C PRO A 247 3.24 -8.13 -11.79
N GLY A 248 2.29 -8.08 -12.71
CA GLY A 248 0.95 -8.67 -12.55
C GLY A 248 -0.02 -7.88 -11.66
N PHE A 249 0.41 -6.74 -11.07
CA PHE A 249 -0.44 -5.90 -10.21
C PHE A 249 -0.97 -4.62 -10.87
N LEU A 250 -0.70 -4.43 -12.16
CA LEU A 250 -1.25 -3.37 -12.99
C LEU A 250 -1.73 -3.98 -14.31
N GLY A 251 -3.04 -3.96 -14.53
CA GLY A 251 -3.68 -4.56 -15.70
C GLY A 251 -3.88 -3.60 -16.87
N THR A 252 -4.51 -4.12 -17.92
CA THR A 252 -5.00 -3.35 -19.07
C THR A 252 -6.53 -3.39 -19.13
N LYS A 253 -7.12 -2.53 -19.97
CA LYS A 253 -8.57 -2.55 -20.25
C LYS A 253 -9.04 -3.92 -20.73
N GLU A 254 -8.25 -4.61 -21.53
CA GLU A 254 -8.55 -5.94 -22.06
C GLU A 254 -8.60 -6.98 -20.94
N SER A 255 -7.63 -6.96 -20.02
CA SER A 255 -7.62 -7.86 -18.87
C SER A 255 -8.80 -7.62 -17.93
N ALA A 256 -9.14 -6.35 -17.67
CA ALA A 256 -10.30 -6.01 -16.83
C ALA A 256 -11.62 -6.46 -17.48
N LEU A 257 -11.78 -6.27 -18.79
CA LEU A 257 -12.96 -6.75 -19.52
C LEU A 257 -13.07 -8.29 -19.43
N ALA A 258 -11.95 -9.01 -19.52
CA ALA A 258 -11.96 -10.47 -19.35
C ALA A 258 -12.41 -10.88 -17.94
N ASP A 259 -11.95 -10.19 -16.89
CA ASP A 259 -12.41 -10.39 -15.50
C ASP A 259 -13.91 -10.12 -15.36
N ALA A 260 -14.39 -8.99 -15.87
CA ALA A 260 -15.78 -8.61 -15.84
C ALA A 260 -16.68 -9.65 -16.53
N ARG A 261 -16.24 -10.21 -17.66
CA ARG A 261 -16.96 -11.25 -18.40
C ARG A 261 -17.02 -12.57 -17.63
N ARG A 262 -15.92 -12.99 -17.00
CA ARG A 262 -15.90 -14.20 -16.15
C ARG A 262 -16.85 -14.08 -14.97
N LEU A 263 -16.83 -12.95 -14.27
CA LEU A 263 -17.77 -12.68 -13.18
C LEU A 263 -19.22 -12.68 -13.68
N ALA A 264 -19.48 -11.99 -14.80
CA ALA A 264 -20.81 -11.92 -15.40
C ALA A 264 -21.35 -13.32 -15.75
N GLN A 265 -20.52 -14.19 -16.33
CA GLN A 265 -20.87 -15.58 -16.61
C GLN A 265 -21.29 -16.33 -15.34
N SER A 266 -20.48 -16.26 -14.27
CA SER A 266 -20.75 -16.93 -12.99
C SER A 266 -22.02 -16.43 -12.31
N LEU A 267 -22.41 -15.16 -12.50
CA LEU A 267 -23.61 -14.55 -11.93
C LEU A 267 -24.87 -14.64 -12.83
N GLY A 268 -24.78 -15.30 -13.99
CA GLY A 268 -25.86 -15.34 -14.98
C GLY A 268 -26.15 -13.98 -15.65
N CYS A 269 -25.17 -13.09 -15.62
CA CYS A 269 -25.17 -11.76 -16.20
C CYS A 269 -24.44 -11.68 -17.55
N ASP A 270 -24.10 -12.81 -18.17
CA ASP A 270 -23.54 -12.80 -19.51
C ASP A 270 -24.56 -12.26 -20.53
N ARG A 271 -24.21 -11.16 -21.18
CA ARG A 271 -25.05 -10.40 -22.13
C ARG A 271 -24.18 -9.93 -23.28
N THR A 272 -24.76 -9.58 -24.41
CA THR A 272 -23.95 -9.15 -25.57
C THR A 272 -23.22 -7.83 -25.29
N SER A 273 -23.94 -6.79 -24.86
CA SER A 273 -23.36 -5.47 -24.59
C SER A 273 -22.74 -5.40 -23.18
N THR A 274 -21.71 -4.57 -23.01
CA THR A 274 -21.11 -4.26 -21.71
C THR A 274 -22.05 -3.49 -20.80
N GLU A 275 -22.91 -2.63 -21.36
CA GLU A 275 -23.99 -1.95 -20.65
C GLU A 275 -24.94 -2.93 -19.96
N ASP A 276 -25.45 -3.92 -20.68
CA ASP A 276 -26.36 -4.93 -20.14
C ASP A 276 -25.68 -5.82 -19.11
N VAL A 277 -24.38 -6.12 -19.30
CA VAL A 277 -23.56 -6.83 -18.30
C VAL A 277 -23.53 -6.02 -17.00
N VAL A 278 -23.14 -4.75 -17.05
CA VAL A 278 -23.02 -3.90 -15.86
C VAL A 278 -24.38 -3.69 -15.19
N SER A 279 -25.44 -3.44 -15.98
CA SER A 279 -26.81 -3.30 -15.47
C SER A 279 -27.25 -4.56 -14.72
N CYS A 280 -26.98 -5.74 -15.26
CA CYS A 280 -27.24 -7.00 -14.57
C CYS A 280 -26.42 -7.15 -13.28
N LEU A 281 -25.13 -6.81 -13.29
CA LEU A 281 -24.28 -6.87 -12.10
C LEU A 281 -24.74 -5.89 -11.00
N LYS A 282 -25.22 -4.69 -11.37
CA LYS A 282 -25.82 -3.73 -10.43
C LYS A 282 -27.09 -4.27 -9.77
N SER A 283 -27.84 -5.15 -10.43
CA SER A 283 -29.05 -5.77 -9.87
C SER A 283 -28.77 -6.86 -8.83
N LYS A 284 -27.53 -7.36 -8.73
CA LYS A 284 -27.15 -8.41 -7.77
C LYS A 284 -26.93 -7.83 -6.38
N THR A 285 -27.04 -8.66 -5.36
CA THR A 285 -26.69 -8.24 -3.99
C THR A 285 -25.18 -8.03 -3.88
N ALA A 286 -24.75 -7.16 -2.96
CA ALA A 286 -23.32 -6.95 -2.72
C ALA A 286 -22.63 -8.26 -2.28
N GLN A 287 -23.32 -9.08 -1.49
CA GLN A 287 -22.82 -10.38 -1.03
C GLN A 287 -22.59 -11.37 -2.19
N ASP A 288 -23.54 -11.48 -3.13
CA ASP A 288 -23.40 -12.40 -4.26
C ASP A 288 -22.24 -11.96 -5.17
N VAL A 289 -22.13 -10.65 -5.41
CA VAL A 289 -21.05 -10.07 -6.22
C VAL A 289 -19.70 -10.32 -5.56
N LEU A 290 -19.58 -10.05 -4.25
CA LEU A 290 -18.36 -10.25 -3.48
C LEU A 290 -17.92 -11.72 -3.52
N THR A 291 -18.78 -12.63 -3.05
CA THR A 291 -18.44 -14.07 -2.95
C THR A 291 -18.12 -14.69 -4.30
N THR A 292 -18.86 -14.33 -5.35
CA THR A 292 -18.59 -14.83 -6.69
C THR A 292 -17.30 -14.23 -7.26
N SER A 293 -17.02 -12.95 -6.99
CA SER A 293 -15.77 -12.30 -7.43
C SER A 293 -14.54 -12.93 -6.80
N SER A 294 -14.60 -13.35 -5.53
CA SER A 294 -13.54 -14.10 -4.87
C SER A 294 -13.37 -15.49 -5.48
N ALA A 295 -14.48 -16.19 -5.74
CA ALA A 295 -14.46 -17.55 -6.28
C ALA A 295 -13.93 -17.67 -7.71
N VAL A 296 -13.97 -16.59 -8.51
CA VAL A 296 -13.42 -16.59 -9.88
C VAL A 296 -11.93 -16.24 -9.95
N GLN A 297 -11.31 -15.85 -8.83
CA GLN A 297 -9.86 -15.67 -8.76
C GLN A 297 -9.16 -17.04 -8.85
N THR A 298 -7.95 -17.06 -9.41
CA THR A 298 -7.14 -18.28 -9.46
C THR A 298 -5.78 -18.03 -8.82
N PRO A 299 -5.05 -19.08 -8.38
CA PRO A 299 -3.69 -18.93 -7.89
C PRO A 299 -2.76 -18.21 -8.87
N THR A 300 -3.09 -18.26 -10.17
CA THR A 300 -2.29 -17.66 -11.24
C THR A 300 -2.79 -16.32 -11.77
N HIS A 301 -3.96 -15.86 -11.32
CA HIS A 301 -4.60 -14.65 -11.83
C HIS A 301 -5.42 -13.96 -10.74
N ILE A 302 -4.91 -12.83 -10.25
CA ILE A 302 -5.63 -11.94 -9.33
C ILE A 302 -6.49 -11.00 -10.20
N SER A 303 -7.79 -10.97 -9.94
CA SER A 303 -8.74 -10.12 -10.69
C SER A 303 -9.01 -8.81 -9.96
N PHE A 304 -9.57 -7.83 -10.69
CA PHE A 304 -10.04 -6.55 -10.13
C PHE A 304 -8.89 -5.77 -9.46
N LEU A 305 -7.85 -5.53 -10.25
CA LEU A 305 -6.69 -4.71 -9.89
C LEU A 305 -6.75 -3.34 -10.61
N PRO A 306 -5.92 -2.37 -10.21
CA PRO A 306 -5.71 -1.17 -11.00
C PRO A 306 -5.34 -1.47 -12.46
N ILE A 307 -5.76 -0.61 -13.37
CA ILE A 307 -5.45 -0.73 -14.80
C ILE A 307 -4.92 0.58 -15.40
N VAL A 308 -4.22 0.47 -16.53
CA VAL A 308 -3.99 1.62 -17.42
C VAL A 308 -5.32 1.93 -18.16
N ASP A 309 -6.05 2.93 -17.69
CA ASP A 309 -7.40 3.29 -18.15
C ASP A 309 -7.43 4.46 -19.15
N GLY A 310 -6.32 5.16 -19.36
CA GLY A 310 -6.23 6.36 -20.18
C GLY A 310 -6.84 7.61 -19.53
N THR A 311 -7.27 7.53 -18.26
CA THR A 311 -7.89 8.65 -17.52
C THR A 311 -7.16 8.91 -16.21
N PHE A 312 -7.21 7.97 -15.26
CA PHE A 312 -6.41 8.05 -14.04
C PHE A 312 -4.93 7.82 -14.37
N LEU A 313 -4.60 6.76 -15.11
CA LEU A 313 -3.28 6.55 -15.71
C LEU A 313 -3.41 6.78 -17.22
N PRO A 314 -2.84 7.87 -17.78
CA PRO A 314 -2.94 8.14 -19.21
C PRO A 314 -2.24 7.06 -20.05
N THR A 315 -1.15 6.49 -19.52
CA THR A 315 -0.43 5.35 -20.10
C THR A 315 0.33 4.58 -19.01
N SER A 316 1.15 3.59 -19.39
CA SER A 316 1.98 2.80 -18.49
C SER A 316 2.97 3.66 -17.69
N PRO A 317 3.33 3.26 -16.45
CA PRO A 317 4.37 3.91 -15.67
C PRO A 317 5.70 4.08 -16.44
N GLU A 318 6.10 3.06 -17.20
CA GLU A 318 7.25 3.09 -18.10
C GLU A 318 7.25 4.31 -19.02
N GLU A 319 6.14 4.52 -19.73
CA GLU A 319 6.01 5.60 -20.70
C GLU A 319 5.91 6.96 -20.00
N ILE A 320 5.23 7.06 -18.85
CA ILE A 320 5.16 8.30 -18.05
C ILE A 320 6.56 8.80 -17.66
N PHE A 321 7.44 7.90 -17.20
CA PHE A 321 8.82 8.26 -16.89
C PHE A 321 9.65 8.56 -18.15
N ALA A 322 9.45 7.81 -19.23
CA ALA A 322 10.17 8.02 -20.49
C ALA A 322 9.84 9.38 -21.14
N GLU A 323 8.59 9.85 -21.00
CA GLU A 323 8.12 11.15 -21.49
C GLU A 323 8.55 12.32 -20.59
N GLY A 324 8.97 12.05 -19.35
CA GLY A 324 9.28 13.09 -18.36
C GLY A 324 8.05 13.78 -17.78
N SER A 325 6.88 13.13 -17.84
CA SER A 325 5.57 13.69 -17.45
C SER A 325 5.28 13.64 -15.95
N VAL A 326 6.31 13.52 -15.10
CA VAL A 326 6.17 13.38 -13.64
C VAL A 326 6.28 14.73 -12.96
N GLU A 327 5.25 15.12 -12.19
CA GLU A 327 5.23 16.38 -11.44
C GLU A 327 6.28 16.39 -10.31
N ALA A 328 6.86 17.55 -10.05
CA ALA A 328 7.87 17.72 -9.02
C ALA A 328 7.30 17.54 -7.59
N ARG A 329 7.74 16.51 -6.86
CA ARG A 329 7.28 16.15 -5.52
C ARG A 329 8.41 15.52 -4.71
N ASP A 330 8.36 15.63 -3.39
CA ASP A 330 9.32 14.92 -2.51
C ASP A 330 8.80 13.50 -2.25
N TYR A 331 9.70 12.51 -2.19
CA TYR A 331 9.31 11.11 -2.04
C TYR A 331 10.18 10.30 -1.06
N ILE A 332 9.54 9.63 -0.10
CA ILE A 332 10.15 8.52 0.66
C ILE A 332 9.58 7.21 0.12
N LEU A 333 10.42 6.21 -0.06
CA LEU A 333 9.99 4.85 -0.31
C LEU A 333 10.89 3.83 0.38
N GLY A 334 10.40 2.62 0.59
CA GLY A 334 11.22 1.57 1.18
C GLY A 334 10.52 0.23 1.26
N VAL A 335 11.25 -0.72 1.83
CA VAL A 335 10.86 -2.13 1.97
C VAL A 335 11.28 -2.64 3.34
N THR A 336 10.82 -3.83 3.71
CA THR A 336 11.35 -4.61 4.84
C THR A 336 12.45 -5.58 4.37
N SER A 337 13.29 -6.06 5.29
CA SER A 337 14.46 -6.88 4.94
C SER A 337 14.10 -8.31 4.51
N MET A 338 12.91 -8.79 4.88
CA MET A 338 12.37 -10.11 4.52
C MET A 338 10.90 -9.99 4.07
N GLU A 339 10.62 -9.16 3.07
CA GLU A 339 9.27 -8.93 2.51
C GLU A 339 8.48 -10.22 2.22
N GLY A 340 9.13 -11.27 1.70
CA GLY A 340 8.45 -12.53 1.43
C GLY A 340 8.00 -13.27 2.69
N GLY A 341 8.36 -12.81 3.88
CA GLY A 341 7.74 -13.24 5.14
C GLY A 341 6.21 -13.04 5.18
N ILE A 342 5.63 -12.28 4.23
CA ILE A 342 4.17 -12.27 4.00
C ILE A 342 3.57 -13.67 3.89
N VAL A 343 4.30 -14.64 3.34
CA VAL A 343 3.83 -16.02 3.15
C VAL A 343 3.65 -16.77 4.47
N LEU A 344 4.20 -16.27 5.58
CA LEU A 344 3.97 -16.84 6.92
C LEU A 344 2.51 -16.80 7.32
N TYR A 345 1.81 -15.78 6.83
CA TYR A 345 0.46 -15.45 7.24
C TYR A 345 -0.58 -15.91 6.22
N ASP A 346 -0.13 -16.51 5.12
CA ASP A 346 -0.93 -17.08 4.05
C ASP A 346 -0.87 -18.62 4.09
N ASP A 347 -1.79 -19.27 3.39
CA ASP A 347 -1.85 -20.73 3.20
C ASP A 347 -0.57 -21.31 2.58
N LEU A 348 0.32 -20.45 2.07
CA LEU A 348 1.60 -20.82 1.49
C LEU A 348 2.63 -21.28 2.52
N ASN A 349 2.51 -20.88 3.80
CA ASN A 349 3.47 -21.17 4.86
C ASN A 349 3.83 -22.68 4.93
N GLU A 350 2.83 -23.55 4.93
CA GLU A 350 3.02 -25.00 5.04
C GLU A 350 3.17 -25.71 3.69
N LYS A 351 2.89 -25.02 2.58
CA LYS A 351 2.89 -25.61 1.23
C LYS A 351 4.27 -25.61 0.58
N ILE A 352 5.14 -24.67 0.93
CA ILE A 352 6.46 -24.53 0.31
C ILE A 352 7.51 -25.29 1.11
N VAL A 353 7.58 -26.59 0.86
CA VAL A 353 8.43 -27.54 1.62
C VAL A 353 9.31 -28.43 0.74
N SER A 354 9.20 -28.30 -0.58
CA SER A 354 9.93 -29.11 -1.56
C SER A 354 10.34 -28.29 -2.80
N GLU A 355 11.29 -28.79 -3.59
CA GLU A 355 11.67 -28.18 -4.88
C GLU A 355 10.50 -28.14 -5.88
N GLU A 356 9.65 -29.17 -5.87
CA GLU A 356 8.46 -29.24 -6.72
C GLU A 356 7.48 -28.11 -6.40
N THR A 357 7.13 -27.95 -5.12
CA THR A 357 6.24 -26.86 -4.67
C THR A 357 6.87 -25.49 -4.93
N PHE A 358 8.18 -25.33 -4.75
CA PHE A 358 8.88 -24.10 -5.13
C PHE A 358 8.74 -23.80 -6.63
N GLN A 359 8.88 -24.81 -7.49
CA GLN A 359 8.75 -24.66 -8.92
C GLN A 359 7.33 -24.26 -9.34
N GLU A 360 6.30 -24.88 -8.78
CA GLU A 360 4.90 -24.54 -9.06
C GLU A 360 4.61 -23.05 -8.77
N HIS A 361 5.09 -22.55 -7.63
CA HIS A 361 4.93 -21.13 -7.27
C HIS A 361 5.78 -20.20 -8.13
N LEU A 362 6.94 -20.65 -8.58
CA LEU A 362 7.76 -19.90 -9.52
C LEU A 362 7.09 -19.80 -10.89
N GLU A 363 6.39 -20.83 -11.35
CA GLU A 363 5.59 -20.76 -12.58
C GLU A 363 4.49 -19.68 -12.48
N TYR A 364 3.88 -19.51 -11.30
CA TYR A 364 2.99 -18.38 -11.04
C TYR A 364 3.70 -17.02 -11.16
N VAL A 365 4.84 -16.85 -10.49
CA VAL A 365 5.66 -15.64 -10.59
C VAL A 365 5.99 -15.33 -12.04
N MET A 366 6.31 -16.35 -12.84
CA MET A 366 6.62 -16.16 -14.26
C MET A 366 5.39 -15.78 -15.09
N ALA A 367 4.23 -16.37 -14.81
CA ALA A 367 2.98 -16.00 -15.48
C ALA A 367 2.65 -14.51 -15.34
N SER A 368 3.00 -13.88 -14.21
CA SER A 368 2.83 -12.43 -13.99
C SER A 368 3.61 -11.54 -14.99
N TYR A 369 4.65 -12.09 -15.62
CA TYR A 369 5.44 -11.43 -16.67
C TYR A 369 4.93 -11.78 -18.08
N ASN A 370 3.77 -12.44 -18.21
CA ASN A 370 3.26 -13.00 -19.47
C ASN A 370 4.29 -13.92 -20.16
N THR A 371 5.05 -14.67 -19.36
CA THR A 371 6.08 -15.58 -19.85
C THR A 371 6.03 -16.89 -19.08
N ASN A 372 6.30 -18.00 -19.75
CA ASN A 372 6.51 -19.29 -19.08
C ASN A 372 7.72 -19.96 -19.72
N LEU A 373 8.89 -19.41 -19.40
CA LEU A 373 10.15 -19.85 -19.95
C LEU A 373 10.92 -20.63 -18.89
N VAL A 374 11.10 -21.91 -19.17
CA VAL A 374 11.93 -22.84 -18.40
C VAL A 374 13.32 -22.23 -18.10
N GLN A 375 13.85 -21.41 -19.00
CA GLN A 375 15.12 -20.72 -18.81
C GLN A 375 15.10 -19.72 -17.64
N ILE A 376 14.01 -18.98 -17.47
CA ILE A 376 13.89 -18.02 -16.37
C ILE A 376 13.64 -18.77 -15.07
N THR A 377 12.84 -19.85 -15.11
CA THR A 377 12.67 -20.75 -13.97
C THR A 377 14.01 -21.31 -13.50
N HIS A 378 14.85 -21.80 -14.41
CA HIS A 378 16.20 -22.28 -14.08
C HIS A 378 17.11 -21.16 -13.55
N ALA A 379 17.03 -19.96 -14.12
CA ALA A 379 17.83 -18.83 -13.66
C ALA A 379 17.42 -18.38 -12.25
N ALA A 380 16.12 -18.35 -11.93
CA ALA A 380 15.62 -18.05 -10.59
C ALA A 380 16.01 -19.15 -9.60
N LYS A 381 15.87 -20.44 -9.96
CA LYS A 381 16.38 -21.55 -9.15
C LYS A 381 17.88 -21.40 -8.86
N PHE A 382 18.69 -21.09 -9.87
CA PHE A 382 20.13 -20.89 -9.70
C PHE A 382 20.46 -19.68 -8.81
N GLU A 383 19.69 -18.60 -8.92
CA GLU A 383 19.91 -17.38 -8.13
C GLU A 383 19.54 -17.55 -6.66
N TYR A 384 18.46 -18.28 -6.36
CA TYR A 384 17.85 -18.33 -5.02
C TYR A 384 17.97 -19.66 -4.28
N LEU A 385 17.99 -20.81 -4.97
CA LEU A 385 18.12 -22.10 -4.29
C LEU A 385 19.58 -22.32 -3.88
N ARG A 386 19.87 -22.14 -2.59
CA ARG A 386 21.24 -22.20 -2.05
C ARG A 386 21.77 -23.63 -1.98
N ASN A 387 20.89 -24.63 -1.81
CA ASN A 387 21.27 -26.05 -1.74
C ASN A 387 20.10 -26.97 -2.17
N LEU A 388 20.31 -27.84 -3.16
CA LEU A 388 19.32 -28.84 -3.60
C LEU A 388 19.07 -29.98 -2.58
N THR A 389 19.88 -30.03 -1.51
CA THR A 389 19.71 -30.96 -0.35
C THR A 389 19.21 -30.24 0.91
N ALA A 390 18.68 -29.03 0.75
CA ALA A 390 18.16 -28.17 1.81
C ALA A 390 17.07 -28.85 2.66
N SER A 391 16.98 -28.45 3.93
CA SER A 391 15.81 -28.77 4.74
C SER A 391 14.56 -28.05 4.18
N PRO A 392 13.33 -28.53 4.48
CA PRO A 392 12.12 -27.79 4.11
C PRO A 392 12.15 -26.33 4.55
N ARG A 393 12.80 -26.05 5.68
CA ARG A 393 12.94 -24.71 6.23
C ARG A 393 13.84 -23.80 5.40
N ASP A 394 14.95 -24.35 4.89
CA ASP A 394 15.84 -23.59 4.02
C ASP A 394 15.17 -23.29 2.68
N MET A 395 14.40 -24.24 2.13
CA MET A 395 13.62 -24.01 0.90
C MET A 395 12.56 -22.93 1.09
N GLN A 396 11.89 -22.93 2.24
CA GLN A 396 10.92 -21.91 2.60
C GLN A 396 11.58 -20.52 2.68
N LEU A 397 12.76 -20.41 3.31
CA LEU A 397 13.53 -19.16 3.36
C LEU A 397 13.99 -18.69 1.97
N ASP A 398 14.44 -19.62 1.12
CA ASP A 398 14.85 -19.31 -0.26
C ASP A 398 13.65 -18.77 -1.07
N PHE A 399 12.47 -19.36 -0.87
CA PHE A 399 11.24 -18.87 -1.47
C PHE A 399 10.85 -17.49 -0.96
N MET A 400 10.82 -17.27 0.35
CA MET A 400 10.51 -15.95 0.94
C MET A 400 11.47 -14.89 0.40
N THR A 401 12.75 -15.21 0.32
CA THR A 401 13.78 -14.32 -0.22
C THR A 401 13.47 -13.95 -1.68
N MET A 402 13.21 -14.94 -2.53
CA MET A 402 12.86 -14.75 -3.93
C MET A 402 11.56 -13.95 -4.11
N TYR A 403 10.52 -14.34 -3.38
CA TYR A 403 9.18 -13.79 -3.47
C TYR A 403 9.16 -12.32 -3.05
N GLY A 404 9.84 -11.99 -1.93
CA GLY A 404 10.01 -10.62 -1.48
C GLY A 404 10.77 -9.75 -2.48
N ASP A 405 11.83 -10.31 -3.10
CA ASP A 405 12.59 -9.59 -4.11
C ASP A 405 11.80 -9.28 -5.37
N TRP A 406 11.04 -10.26 -5.87
CA TRP A 406 10.17 -10.13 -7.03
C TRP A 406 9.03 -9.14 -6.79
N LEU A 407 8.32 -9.29 -5.67
CA LEU A 407 7.07 -8.58 -5.42
C LEU A 407 7.29 -7.14 -4.92
N PHE A 408 8.34 -6.91 -4.11
CA PHE A 408 8.51 -5.66 -3.37
C PHE A 408 9.87 -4.98 -3.60
N VAL A 409 10.99 -5.67 -3.37
CA VAL A 409 12.33 -5.02 -3.37
C VAL A 409 12.71 -4.51 -4.76
N ALA A 410 12.63 -5.36 -5.79
CA ALA A 410 13.03 -4.97 -7.14
C ALA A 410 12.12 -3.87 -7.73
N PRO A 411 10.78 -3.96 -7.64
CA PRO A 411 9.88 -2.88 -8.05
C PRO A 411 10.08 -1.57 -7.29
N THR A 412 10.30 -1.61 -5.98
CA THR A 412 10.51 -0.40 -5.16
C THR A 412 11.84 0.26 -5.51
N THR A 413 12.91 -0.52 -5.69
CA THR A 413 14.22 0.01 -6.10
C THR A 413 14.16 0.59 -7.52
N ARG A 414 13.36 0.01 -8.42
CA ARG A 414 13.09 0.58 -9.74
C ARG A 414 12.40 1.93 -9.62
N MET A 415 11.33 2.01 -8.83
CA MET A 415 10.62 3.28 -8.59
C MET A 415 11.54 4.35 -7.99
N ALA A 416 12.41 4.00 -7.04
CA ALA A 416 13.38 4.93 -6.44
C ALA A 416 14.30 5.53 -7.50
N ARG A 417 14.82 4.68 -8.40
CA ARG A 417 15.67 5.11 -9.51
C ARG A 417 14.92 6.01 -10.48
N GLU A 418 13.78 5.56 -10.99
CA GLU A 418 13.04 6.33 -12.00
C GLU A 418 12.61 7.69 -11.45
N PHE A 419 12.14 7.74 -10.21
CA PHE A 419 11.73 8.99 -9.58
C PHE A 419 12.92 9.92 -9.29
N ALA A 420 14.02 9.41 -8.73
CA ALA A 420 15.22 10.23 -8.51
C ALA A 420 15.79 10.81 -9.82
N ASN A 421 15.70 10.07 -10.93
CA ASN A 421 16.15 10.51 -12.25
C ASN A 421 15.36 11.70 -12.82
N THR A 422 14.16 11.96 -12.31
CA THR A 422 13.39 13.17 -12.65
C THR A 422 13.92 14.43 -11.94
N GLY A 423 14.93 14.30 -11.07
CA GLY A 423 15.52 15.40 -10.30
C GLY A 423 14.79 15.68 -8.98
N ASN A 424 13.82 14.83 -8.62
CA ASN A 424 13.02 15.00 -7.41
C ASN A 424 13.72 14.44 -6.16
N PRO A 425 13.62 15.13 -4.99
CA PRO A 425 14.15 14.61 -3.73
C PRO A 425 13.55 13.26 -3.38
N THR A 426 14.40 12.25 -3.29
CA THR A 426 14.02 10.86 -3.07
C THR A 426 14.80 10.30 -1.89
N TYR A 427 14.20 9.50 -1.03
CA TYR A 427 14.87 8.84 0.09
C TYR A 427 14.44 7.38 0.17
N LEU A 428 15.40 6.45 0.17
CA LEU A 428 15.16 5.01 0.24
C LEU A 428 15.46 4.49 1.66
N TYR A 429 14.59 3.63 2.20
CA TYR A 429 14.87 2.88 3.43
C TYR A 429 14.74 1.36 3.25
N ASN A 430 15.38 0.63 4.17
CA ASN A 430 15.18 -0.80 4.40
C ASN A 430 14.90 -1.01 5.90
N PHE A 431 13.70 -1.46 6.26
CA PHE A 431 13.37 -1.78 7.64
C PHE A 431 13.86 -3.17 8.00
N ASP A 432 14.74 -3.27 8.98
CA ASP A 432 15.49 -4.47 9.30
C ASP A 432 15.54 -4.71 10.81
N HIS A 433 14.36 -4.90 11.39
CA HIS A 433 14.22 -5.26 12.79
C HIS A 433 13.02 -6.18 12.99
N ILE A 434 13.26 -7.37 13.52
CA ILE A 434 12.21 -8.32 13.87
C ILE A 434 11.57 -7.87 15.17
N THR A 435 10.28 -7.60 15.15
CA THR A 435 9.56 -7.13 16.34
C THR A 435 9.51 -8.24 17.40
N SER A 436 9.95 -7.92 18.62
CA SER A 436 10.29 -8.87 19.68
C SER A 436 9.16 -9.78 20.14
N TYR A 437 7.91 -9.34 20.02
CA TYR A 437 6.73 -10.12 20.40
C TYR A 437 6.19 -11.02 19.27
N LEU A 438 6.78 -10.98 18.07
CA LEU A 438 6.36 -11.83 16.95
C LEU A 438 7.12 -13.16 16.96
N ASP A 439 6.40 -14.26 16.71
CA ASP A 439 6.91 -15.64 16.82
C ASP A 439 7.50 -16.17 15.50
N HIS A 440 8.43 -15.40 14.89
CA HIS A 440 9.13 -15.82 13.67
C HIS A 440 10.59 -15.37 13.54
N PRO A 441 11.41 -15.34 14.62
CA PRO A 441 12.80 -14.88 14.54
C PRO A 441 13.67 -15.66 13.54
N TRP A 442 13.25 -16.88 13.20
CA TRP A 442 13.94 -17.77 12.27
C TRP A 442 13.99 -17.24 10.82
N ILE A 443 13.11 -16.31 10.41
CA ILE A 443 13.17 -15.76 9.04
C ILE A 443 14.37 -14.82 8.84
N GLY A 444 15.00 -14.37 9.92
CA GLY A 444 16.25 -13.61 9.87
C GLY A 444 16.13 -12.18 9.34
N GLY A 445 14.92 -11.64 9.20
CA GLY A 445 14.65 -10.25 8.81
C GLY A 445 13.20 -9.87 9.09
N ALA A 446 12.85 -8.60 8.89
CA ALA A 446 11.49 -8.13 9.11
C ALA A 446 10.56 -8.59 7.97
N ALA A 447 9.45 -9.23 8.30
CA ALA A 447 8.41 -9.63 7.35
C ALA A 447 7.73 -8.38 6.73
N HIS A 448 6.92 -8.59 5.69
CA HIS A 448 6.11 -7.53 5.10
C HIS A 448 5.28 -6.81 6.17
N ALA A 449 5.26 -5.48 6.09
CA ALA A 449 4.45 -4.59 6.92
C ALA A 449 4.84 -4.45 8.40
N GLU A 450 5.90 -5.12 8.88
CA GLU A 450 6.32 -5.02 10.28
C GLU A 450 6.70 -3.59 10.71
N GLU A 451 7.15 -2.73 9.79
CA GLU A 451 7.53 -1.36 10.09
C GLU A 451 6.31 -0.50 10.50
N ASN A 452 5.11 -0.93 10.14
CA ASN A 452 3.87 -0.21 10.45
C ASN A 452 3.51 -0.29 11.94
N TYR A 453 3.92 -1.35 12.65
CA TYR A 453 3.77 -1.44 14.12
C TYR A 453 4.45 -0.29 14.86
N TYR A 454 5.40 0.40 14.21
CA TYR A 454 6.16 1.51 14.75
C TYR A 454 5.56 2.87 14.41
N LEU A 455 4.60 2.95 13.49
CA LEU A 455 3.92 4.18 13.10
C LEU A 455 2.58 4.38 13.79
N TRP A 456 1.89 3.28 14.11
CA TRP A 456 0.55 3.29 14.70
C TRP A 456 0.55 2.65 16.07
N PRO A 457 -0.34 3.08 16.97
CA PRO A 457 -0.56 2.37 18.21
C PRO A 457 -1.15 0.99 17.90
N SER A 458 -0.71 -0.02 18.64
CA SER A 458 -1.22 -1.39 18.59
C SER A 458 -1.47 -1.89 20.01
N ASP A 459 -2.37 -2.87 20.17
CA ASP A 459 -2.64 -3.48 21.47
C ASP A 459 -1.39 -4.13 22.10
N ASN A 460 -0.43 -4.54 21.26
CA ASN A 460 0.83 -5.14 21.68
C ASN A 460 1.96 -4.11 21.86
N SER A 461 1.70 -2.80 21.71
CA SER A 461 2.72 -1.75 21.85
C SER A 461 3.38 -1.76 23.23
N ASP A 462 2.67 -2.21 24.27
CA ASP A 462 3.22 -2.34 25.61
C ASP A 462 4.27 -3.46 25.73
N MET A 463 4.17 -4.49 24.88
CA MET A 463 5.12 -5.61 24.82
C MET A 463 6.44 -5.24 24.13
N MET A 464 6.50 -4.11 23.40
CA MET A 464 7.72 -3.64 22.78
C MET A 464 8.79 -3.28 23.83
N THR A 465 10.04 -3.64 23.53
CA THR A 465 11.21 -3.25 24.30
C THR A 465 11.44 -1.72 24.25
N ASP A 466 12.24 -1.19 25.18
CA ASP A 466 12.58 0.24 25.17
C ASP A 466 13.30 0.68 23.89
N GLN A 467 14.11 -0.19 23.29
CA GLN A 467 14.78 0.08 22.03
C GLN A 467 13.80 0.11 20.84
N GLU A 468 12.79 -0.76 20.84
CA GLU A 468 11.72 -0.74 19.83
C GLU A 468 10.83 0.50 19.97
N LYS A 469 10.48 0.88 21.20
CA LYS A 469 9.79 2.14 21.47
C LYS A 469 10.61 3.35 21.01
N LEU A 470 11.93 3.31 21.17
CA LEU A 470 12.83 4.34 20.64
C LEU A 470 12.90 4.33 19.10
N LEU A 471 12.96 3.16 18.47
CA LEU A 471 12.87 3.02 17.01
C LEU A 471 11.57 3.63 16.48
N GLY A 472 10.44 3.33 17.13
CA GLY A 472 9.14 3.89 16.75
C GLY A 472 9.07 5.40 16.84
N ARG A 473 9.60 5.99 17.93
CA ARG A 473 9.72 7.46 18.03
C ARG A 473 10.56 8.03 16.88
N ARG A 474 11.72 7.44 16.58
CA ARG A 474 12.58 7.90 15.48
C ARG A 474 11.88 7.81 14.12
N MET A 475 11.17 6.73 13.85
CA MET A 475 10.41 6.56 12.61
C MET A 475 9.31 7.62 12.48
N ARG A 476 8.49 7.82 13.51
CA ARG A 476 7.46 8.87 13.48
C ARG A 476 8.06 10.27 13.33
N THR A 477 9.20 10.55 13.96
CA THR A 477 9.95 11.80 13.74
C THR A 477 10.39 11.94 12.28
N MET A 478 10.97 10.90 11.66
CA MET A 478 11.40 10.95 10.26
C MET A 478 10.21 11.17 9.30
N TRP A 479 9.13 10.42 9.46
CA TRP A 479 7.92 10.53 8.64
C TRP A 479 7.28 11.92 8.75
N THR A 480 7.15 12.44 9.97
CA THR A 480 6.53 13.75 10.18
C THR A 480 7.44 14.92 9.82
N ASN A 481 8.76 14.82 10.01
CA ASN A 481 9.71 15.83 9.52
C ASN A 481 9.67 15.95 8.00
N PHE A 482 9.60 14.80 7.32
CA PHE A 482 9.41 14.77 5.89
C PHE A 482 8.07 15.39 5.49
N ALA A 483 6.97 15.04 6.17
CA ALA A 483 5.67 15.66 5.90
C ALA A 483 5.67 17.19 6.09
N LYS A 484 6.44 17.70 7.07
CA LYS A 484 6.60 19.13 7.34
C LYS A 484 7.49 19.84 6.32
N THR A 485 8.63 19.25 5.96
CA THR A 485 9.75 19.97 5.31
C THR A 485 10.25 19.37 4.01
N GLY A 486 9.94 18.11 3.71
CA GLY A 486 10.52 17.35 2.58
C GLY A 486 11.88 16.73 2.92
N ASN A 487 12.33 16.87 4.16
CA ASN A 487 13.56 16.29 4.67
C ASN A 487 13.25 15.46 5.94
N PRO A 488 13.54 14.14 5.97
CA PRO A 488 13.27 13.32 7.15
C PRO A 488 14.23 13.59 8.32
N ASN A 489 15.30 14.35 8.10
CA ASN A 489 16.38 14.52 9.06
C ASN A 489 16.08 15.54 10.18
N SER A 490 16.64 15.30 11.38
CA SER A 490 16.72 16.25 12.49
C SER A 490 17.98 16.00 13.32
N GLN A 491 18.33 16.94 14.21
CA GLN A 491 19.51 16.83 15.10
C GLN A 491 19.37 15.68 16.11
N ASP A 492 18.15 15.25 16.43
CA ASP A 492 17.86 14.18 17.39
C ASP A 492 18.00 12.77 16.81
N LEU A 493 18.22 12.63 15.49
CA LEU A 493 18.45 11.34 14.86
C LEU A 493 19.94 10.95 14.95
N PRO A 494 20.25 9.67 15.22
CA PRO A 494 21.63 9.20 15.39
C PRO A 494 22.44 9.15 14.09
N VAL A 495 21.78 9.40 12.95
CA VAL A 495 22.35 9.29 11.61
C VAL A 495 21.56 10.21 10.66
N THR A 496 22.27 10.76 9.67
CA THR A 496 21.64 11.48 8.56
C THR A 496 21.18 10.50 7.49
N TRP A 497 19.90 10.53 7.14
CA TRP A 497 19.32 9.85 6.00
C TRP A 497 19.71 10.60 4.70
N PRO A 498 20.57 10.03 3.85
CA PRO A 498 20.95 10.66 2.59
C PRO A 498 19.81 10.64 1.58
N GLN A 499 19.82 11.59 0.66
CA GLN A 499 19.00 11.48 -0.54
C GLN A 499 19.49 10.32 -1.40
N TYR A 500 18.53 9.57 -1.95
CA TYR A 500 18.79 8.54 -2.94
C TYR A 500 19.09 9.19 -4.30
N ASP A 501 20.17 8.75 -4.92
CA ASP A 501 20.52 9.10 -6.30
C ASP A 501 21.01 7.86 -7.05
N GLN A 502 21.04 7.94 -8.39
CA GLN A 502 21.42 6.81 -9.25
C GLN A 502 22.90 6.39 -9.16
N HIS A 503 23.77 7.25 -8.64
CA HIS A 503 25.21 6.99 -8.50
C HIS A 503 25.49 6.30 -7.16
N GLY A 504 25.22 6.99 -6.06
CA GLY A 504 25.43 6.52 -4.70
C GLY A 504 24.46 5.41 -4.29
N ARG A 505 23.22 5.42 -4.82
CA ARG A 505 22.15 4.44 -4.53
C ARG A 505 22.04 4.12 -3.04
N GLN A 506 22.16 5.16 -2.21
CA GLN A 506 22.22 5.05 -0.77
C GLN A 506 20.83 4.89 -0.18
N TYR A 507 20.73 4.10 0.90
CA TYR A 507 19.51 3.91 1.66
C TYR A 507 19.81 3.87 3.16
N LEU A 508 18.81 4.14 3.97
CA LEU A 508 18.89 4.05 5.41
C LEU A 508 18.30 2.71 5.90
N THR A 509 19.08 1.94 6.64
CA THR A 509 18.58 0.78 7.37
C THR A 509 17.95 1.22 8.69
N LEU A 510 16.66 0.92 8.88
CA LEU A 510 15.90 1.21 10.09
C LEU A 510 15.92 0.00 11.02
N SER A 511 16.54 0.13 12.19
CA SER A 511 16.57 -0.93 13.21
C SER A 511 16.85 -0.36 14.61
N THR A 512 16.74 -1.20 15.64
CA THR A 512 17.03 -0.79 17.03
C THR A 512 18.47 -0.32 17.25
N ASN A 513 19.41 -0.76 16.40
CA ASN A 513 20.83 -0.41 16.48
C ASN A 513 21.25 0.74 15.55
N MET A 514 20.31 1.61 15.16
CA MET A 514 20.56 2.72 14.23
C MET A 514 21.71 3.64 14.66
N GLY A 515 22.64 3.90 13.73
CA GLY A 515 23.80 4.78 13.89
C GLY A 515 24.51 5.05 12.54
N PRO A 516 25.75 5.55 12.54
CA PRO A 516 26.46 5.90 11.29
C PRO A 516 26.58 4.76 10.26
N GLY A 517 26.67 3.51 10.71
CA GLY A 517 26.72 2.32 9.84
C GLY A 517 25.37 1.90 9.24
N SER A 518 24.28 2.60 9.58
CA SER A 518 22.95 2.33 9.04
C SER A 518 22.76 2.86 7.62
N VAL A 519 23.61 3.78 7.16
CA VAL A 519 23.60 4.21 5.76
C VAL A 519 24.39 3.20 4.94
N GLN A 520 23.68 2.51 4.05
CA GLN A 520 24.23 1.52 3.14
C GLN A 520 23.96 1.94 1.70
N ALA A 521 24.49 1.18 0.73
CA ALA A 521 24.29 1.43 -0.68
C ALA A 521 23.90 0.13 -1.40
N HIS A 522 23.28 0.27 -2.57
CA HIS A 522 23.05 -0.85 -3.49
C HIS A 522 22.17 -1.96 -2.90
N LEU A 523 21.02 -1.59 -2.29
CA LEU A 523 20.05 -2.51 -1.71
C LEU A 523 19.79 -3.70 -2.64
N ARG A 524 20.24 -4.90 -2.21
CA ARG A 524 20.05 -6.19 -2.89
C ARG A 524 20.38 -6.14 -4.39
N SER A 525 21.44 -5.43 -4.77
CA SER A 525 21.71 -5.05 -6.16
C SER A 525 21.76 -6.21 -7.17
N LYS A 526 22.25 -7.39 -6.75
CA LYS A 526 22.29 -8.59 -7.60
C LYS A 526 20.87 -9.07 -7.94
N GLN A 527 20.01 -9.20 -6.94
CA GLN A 527 18.62 -9.65 -7.07
C GLN A 527 17.74 -8.58 -7.76
N VAL A 528 17.95 -7.31 -7.42
CA VAL A 528 17.32 -6.18 -8.12
C VAL A 528 17.70 -6.20 -9.60
N PHE A 529 18.96 -6.46 -9.94
CA PHE A 529 19.39 -6.56 -11.34
C PHE A 529 18.75 -7.75 -12.07
N PHE A 530 18.70 -8.91 -11.40
CA PHE A 530 18.05 -10.12 -11.89
C PHE A 530 16.61 -9.84 -12.33
N TRP A 531 15.77 -9.31 -11.43
CA TRP A 531 14.35 -9.10 -11.70
C TRP A 531 14.07 -7.93 -12.64
N ASN A 532 14.75 -6.80 -12.45
CA ASN A 532 14.44 -5.59 -13.24
C ASN A 532 15.01 -5.60 -14.66
N TYR A 533 16.00 -6.46 -14.95
CA TYR A 533 16.69 -6.44 -16.24
C TYR A 533 16.88 -7.83 -16.85
N MET A 534 17.37 -8.80 -16.08
CA MET A 534 17.75 -10.10 -16.64
C MET A 534 16.53 -10.91 -17.07
N VAL A 535 15.47 -10.94 -16.24
CA VAL A 535 14.21 -11.64 -16.54
C VAL A 535 13.60 -11.15 -17.85
N SER A 536 13.45 -9.83 -18.03
CA SER A 536 12.91 -9.26 -19.27
C SER A 536 13.82 -9.50 -20.48
N ALA A 537 15.15 -9.47 -20.30
CA ALA A 537 16.10 -9.75 -21.38
C ALA A 537 16.01 -11.22 -21.84
N LEU A 538 15.94 -12.16 -20.90
CA LEU A 538 15.76 -13.59 -21.18
C LEU A 538 14.43 -13.84 -21.92
N ALA A 539 13.35 -13.19 -21.48
CA ALA A 539 12.05 -13.28 -22.15
C ALA A 539 12.12 -12.87 -23.63
N ARG A 540 12.79 -11.77 -23.95
CA ARG A 540 12.94 -11.27 -25.33
C ARG A 540 13.79 -12.20 -26.20
N VAL A 541 14.91 -12.70 -25.69
CA VAL A 541 15.81 -13.58 -26.44
C VAL A 541 15.11 -14.89 -26.80
N CYS A 542 14.34 -15.47 -25.88
CA CYS A 542 13.62 -16.72 -26.14
C CYS A 542 12.51 -16.56 -27.18
N CYS A 543 11.76 -15.44 -27.19
CA CYS A 543 10.77 -15.16 -28.24
C CYS A 543 11.40 -15.05 -29.64
N ALA A 544 12.60 -14.47 -29.74
CA ALA A 544 13.34 -14.39 -30.99
C ALA A 544 13.80 -15.77 -31.49
N CYS A 545 14.17 -16.68 -30.58
CA CYS A 545 14.52 -18.06 -30.92
C CYS A 545 13.32 -18.86 -31.42
N THR A 546 12.13 -18.71 -30.84
CA THR A 546 10.92 -19.43 -31.30
C THR A 546 10.42 -18.93 -32.66
N GLY A 547 10.60 -17.65 -32.97
CA GLY A 547 10.26 -17.08 -34.29
C GLY A 547 11.22 -17.49 -35.41
N ALA A 548 12.47 -17.82 -35.08
CA ALA A 548 13.47 -18.26 -36.07
C ALA A 548 13.40 -19.78 -36.38
N VAL A 549 12.76 -20.57 -35.52
CA VAL A 549 12.68 -22.03 -35.71
C VAL A 549 11.58 -22.44 -36.70
N SER A 550 10.66 -21.55 -37.09
CA SER A 550 9.69 -21.86 -38.15
C SER A 550 10.25 -21.74 -39.58
N SER A 551 11.52 -21.35 -39.77
CA SER A 551 12.13 -21.26 -41.11
C SER A 551 13.54 -21.86 -41.25
N ALA A 552 14.03 -22.63 -40.27
CA ALA A 552 15.36 -23.25 -40.40
C ALA A 552 15.47 -24.59 -39.66
N THR A 553 14.83 -25.62 -40.19
CA THR A 553 15.32 -26.99 -39.97
C THR A 553 16.54 -27.22 -40.86
N ALA A 554 17.74 -26.99 -40.32
CA ALA A 554 18.96 -27.77 -40.57
C ALA A 554 20.22 -27.00 -40.13
N GLY A 555 20.91 -27.51 -39.11
CA GLY A 555 22.35 -27.29 -38.92
C GLY A 555 22.77 -25.95 -38.32
N MET A 556 22.59 -25.77 -37.01
CA MET A 556 23.42 -24.83 -36.26
C MET A 556 24.40 -25.62 -35.39
N SER A 557 25.68 -25.53 -35.73
CA SER A 557 26.77 -26.22 -35.03
C SER A 557 27.04 -25.59 -33.66
N ALA A 558 27.70 -26.35 -32.78
CA ALA A 558 28.08 -25.95 -31.41
C ALA A 558 28.80 -24.59 -31.33
N SER A 559 29.42 -24.11 -32.42
CA SER A 559 30.09 -22.82 -32.49
C SER A 559 29.15 -21.62 -32.36
N VAL A 560 27.87 -21.73 -32.71
CA VAL A 560 26.91 -20.60 -32.55
C VAL A 560 26.49 -20.45 -31.09
N TRP A 561 26.31 -21.56 -30.37
CA TRP A 561 26.06 -21.53 -28.92
C TRP A 561 27.25 -20.96 -28.15
N THR A 562 28.48 -21.29 -28.55
CA THR A 562 29.69 -20.68 -27.98
C THR A 562 29.78 -19.19 -28.29
N ALA A 563 29.39 -18.75 -29.50
CA ALA A 563 29.38 -17.34 -29.87
C ALA A 563 28.32 -16.54 -29.10
N VAL A 564 27.13 -17.11 -28.86
CA VAL A 564 26.08 -16.49 -28.03
C VAL A 564 26.50 -16.45 -26.56
N ALA A 565 27.09 -17.53 -26.02
CA ALA A 565 27.61 -17.55 -24.66
C ALA A 565 28.78 -16.56 -24.47
N LEU A 566 29.64 -16.41 -25.49
CA LEU A 566 30.71 -15.41 -25.48
C LEU A 566 30.17 -13.99 -25.64
N LEU A 567 29.14 -13.75 -26.46
CA LEU A 567 28.51 -12.42 -26.59
C LEU A 567 27.77 -12.01 -25.32
N VAL A 568 27.07 -12.95 -24.66
CA VAL A 568 26.44 -12.75 -23.35
C VAL A 568 27.51 -12.55 -22.28
N GLY A 569 28.55 -13.38 -22.25
CA GLY A 569 29.68 -13.22 -21.33
C GLY A 569 30.44 -11.90 -21.51
N TRP A 570 30.61 -11.43 -22.75
CA TRP A 570 31.31 -10.18 -23.07
C TRP A 570 30.45 -8.94 -22.79
N THR A 571 29.13 -9.00 -22.99
CA THR A 571 28.19 -7.94 -22.56
C THR A 571 28.03 -7.90 -21.04
N LEU A 572 28.08 -9.04 -20.35
CA LEU A 572 28.17 -9.07 -18.88
C LEU A 572 29.50 -8.49 -18.37
N ALA A 573 30.64 -8.85 -18.97
CA ALA A 573 31.95 -8.36 -18.54
C ALA A 573 32.14 -6.84 -18.80
N THR A 574 31.67 -6.33 -19.94
CA THR A 574 31.80 -4.91 -20.30
C THR A 574 30.81 -4.01 -19.56
N ARG A 575 29.64 -4.51 -19.15
CA ARG A 575 28.72 -3.76 -18.28
C ARG A 575 29.09 -3.83 -16.80
N VAL A 576 29.63 -4.95 -16.31
CA VAL A 576 30.14 -5.02 -14.93
C VAL A 576 31.38 -4.14 -14.76
N GLY A 577 32.22 -3.99 -15.79
CA GLY A 577 33.36 -3.06 -15.77
C GLY A 577 33.01 -1.56 -15.88
N MET A 578 31.74 -1.21 -16.17
CA MET A 578 31.21 0.16 -16.13
C MET A 578 30.26 0.40 -14.94
N VAL A 579 29.99 -0.64 -14.13
CA VAL A 579 29.07 -0.62 -12.97
C VAL A 579 29.81 -0.92 -11.64
N LEU A 580 31.10 -1.25 -11.70
CA LEU A 580 32.05 -1.03 -10.61
C LEU A 580 32.61 0.38 -10.72
#